data_AF-A0A660S707-F1
#
_entry.id   AF-A0A660S707-F1
#
_cell.length_a   1.000
_cell.length_b   1.000
_cell.length_c   1.000
_cell.angle_alpha   90.00
_cell.angle_beta   90.00
_cell.angle_gamma   90.00
#
_symmetry.space_group_name_H-M   'P 1'
#
loop_
_entity.id
_entity.type
_entity.pdbx_description
1 polymer ?
#
loop_
_entity_poly.entity_id
_entity_poly.type
_entity_poly.pdbx_seq_one_letter_code
_entity_poly.pdbx_strand_id
1 'polypeptide(L)'
;GASPGGTGGGIKTTTFNLLIMGLRALVGSDRRIVILKRNVSESLVNRAFFIFTVSLFFVLLSYFLLLATQGAIHNVMGLLFEELSAFGTVGLSVGSSHIANVSLSADFNIVGKLVIMLSMVFGKIGPFSIAIALMEYQGNRNIQYPQLKMMIG
;
A
#
# COMPACT_ATOMS: atom_id res chain seq x y z
N GLY A 1 4.08 7.55 -2.71
CA GLY A 1 4.35 7.70 -1.27
C GLY A 1 5.68 8.41 -1.07
N ALA A 2 5.93 8.87 0.16
CA ALA A 2 7.14 9.63 0.49
C ALA A 2 8.34 8.73 0.83
N SER A 3 9.52 9.33 1.03
CA SER A 3 10.70 8.63 1.55
C SER A 3 10.53 8.22 3.02
N PRO A 4 11.28 7.20 3.49
CA PRO A 4 11.30 6.82 4.90
C PRO A 4 11.73 7.98 5.78
N GLY A 5 11.18 8.06 7.00
CA GLY A 5 11.45 9.16 7.93
C GLY A 5 10.74 10.48 7.59
N GLY A 6 10.08 10.58 6.44
CA GLY A 6 9.25 11.73 6.06
C GLY A 6 7.81 11.65 6.58
N THR A 7 7.10 12.78 6.51
CA THR A 7 5.72 12.96 7.02
C THR A 7 4.63 12.40 6.11
N GLY A 8 4.93 12.16 4.83
CA GLY A 8 3.96 11.62 3.86
C GLY A 8 3.74 10.12 4.01
N GLY A 9 2.49 9.68 3.89
CA GLY A 9 2.04 8.30 4.02
C GLY A 9 2.20 7.45 2.75
N GLY A 10 1.48 6.33 2.76
CA GLY A 10 1.43 5.32 1.70
C GLY A 10 2.68 4.45 1.62
N ILE A 11 2.85 3.80 0.47
CA ILE A 11 4.00 2.94 0.19
C ILE A 11 5.25 3.80 0.04
N LYS A 12 6.26 3.53 0.88
CA LYS A 12 7.51 4.27 0.91
C LYS A 12 8.38 3.94 -0.30
N THR A 13 9.19 4.91 -0.72
CA THR A 13 10.09 4.76 -1.88
C THR A 13 11.10 3.62 -1.71
N THR A 14 11.58 3.36 -0.49
CA THR A 14 12.48 2.23 -0.22
C THR A 14 11.79 0.89 -0.33
N THR A 15 10.54 0.76 0.14
CA THR A 15 9.72 -0.44 -0.05
C THR A 15 9.56 -0.72 -1.54
N PHE A 16 9.21 0.31 -2.32
CA PHE A 16 9.08 0.19 -3.77
C PHE A 16 10.38 -0.25 -4.45
N ASN A 17 11.52 0.32 -4.06
CA ASN A 17 12.82 -0.09 -4.61
C ASN A 17 13.16 -1.55 -4.28
N LEU A 18 12.90 -1.99 -3.04
CA LEU A 18 13.13 -3.38 -2.61
C LEU A 18 12.27 -4.37 -3.39
N LEU A 19 11.03 -4.03 -3.72
CA LEU A 19 10.15 -4.86 -4.56
C LEU A 19 10.75 -5.04 -5.95
N ILE A 20 11.17 -3.95 -6.61
CA ILE A 20 11.77 -4.01 -7.95
C ILE A 20 13.04 -4.86 -7.94
N MET A 21 13.91 -4.64 -6.95
CA MET A 21 15.14 -5.42 -6.81
C MET A 21 14.86 -6.89 -6.52
N GLY A 22 13.85 -7.19 -5.69
CA GLY A 22 13.39 -8.55 -5.41
C GLY A 22 12.88 -9.26 -6.67
N LEU A 23 12.03 -8.59 -7.45
CA LEU A 23 11.55 -9.12 -8.73
C LEU A 23 12.70 -9.38 -9.72
N ARG A 24 13.67 -8.48 -9.80
CA ARG A 24 14.87 -8.67 -10.63
C ARG A 24 15.72 -9.85 -10.18
N ALA A 25 15.91 -10.02 -8.87
CA ALA A 25 16.68 -11.13 -8.31
C ALA A 25 15.98 -12.49 -8.48
N LEU A 26 14.64 -12.52 -8.59
CA LEU A 26 13.88 -13.74 -8.88
C LEU A 26 14.06 -14.22 -10.32
N VAL A 27 14.19 -13.30 -11.28
CA VAL A 27 14.40 -13.62 -12.71
C VAL A 27 15.88 -13.83 -13.02
N GLY A 28 16.77 -13.18 -12.27
CA GLY A 28 18.22 -13.28 -12.42
C GLY A 28 18.81 -14.58 -11.87
N SER A 29 20.07 -14.85 -12.25
CA SER A 29 20.85 -15.98 -11.73
C SER A 29 21.38 -15.74 -10.31
N ASP A 30 21.59 -14.48 -9.91
CA ASP A 30 21.97 -14.12 -8.54
C ASP A 30 20.74 -13.64 -7.77
N ARG A 31 20.37 -14.42 -6.75
CA ARG A 31 19.24 -14.12 -5.86
C ARG A 31 19.58 -13.06 -4.81
N ARG A 32 20.85 -12.67 -4.66
CA ARG A 32 21.27 -11.69 -3.66
C ARG A 32 20.99 -10.28 -4.14
N ILE A 33 20.36 -9.50 -3.27
CA ILE A 33 20.11 -8.08 -3.51
C ILE A 33 21.19 -7.28 -2.80
N VAL A 34 22.04 -6.61 -3.58
CA VAL A 34 23.12 -5.77 -3.04
C VAL A 34 22.84 -4.31 -3.35
N ILE A 35 22.78 -3.47 -2.31
CA ILE A 35 22.60 -2.01 -2.40
C ILE A 35 23.81 -1.36 -1.73
N LEU A 36 24.50 -0.45 -2.42
CA LEU A 36 25.67 0.27 -1.87
C LEU A 36 26.73 -0.68 -1.25
N LYS A 37 27.00 -1.81 -1.92
CA LYS A 37 27.91 -2.88 -1.44
C LYS A 37 27.48 -3.55 -0.13
N ARG A 38 26.20 -3.44 0.25
CA ARG A 38 25.61 -4.12 1.41
C ARG A 38 24.54 -5.10 0.95
N ASN A 39 24.56 -6.31 1.51
CA ASN A 39 23.56 -7.34 1.20
C ASN A 39 22.27 -7.05 1.97
N VAL A 40 21.14 -7.16 1.27
CA VAL A 40 19.80 -7.01 1.85
C VAL A 40 19.30 -8.39 2.25
N SER A 41 18.77 -8.53 3.47
CA SER A 41 18.22 -9.80 3.92
C SER A 41 16.93 -10.16 3.18
N GLU A 42 16.75 -11.44 2.85
CA GLU A 42 15.50 -11.93 2.24
C GLU A 42 14.28 -11.65 3.12
N SER A 43 14.45 -11.66 4.45
CA SER A 43 13.39 -11.28 5.39
C SER A 43 12.89 -9.85 5.19
N LEU A 44 13.77 -8.91 4.82
CA LEU A 44 13.37 -7.52 4.56
C LEU A 44 12.60 -7.40 3.24
N VAL A 45 13.01 -8.17 2.23
CA VAL A 45 12.34 -8.25 0.92
C VAL A 45 10.93 -8.82 1.09
N ASN A 46 10.79 -9.92 1.83
CA ASN A 46 9.49 -10.55 2.12
C ASN A 46 8.57 -9.59 2.89
N ARG A 47 9.10 -8.83 3.84
CA ARG A 47 8.33 -7.78 4.54
C ARG A 47 7.87 -6.68 3.58
N ALA A 48 8.71 -6.27 2.64
CA ALA A 48 8.33 -5.27 1.63
C ALA A 48 7.18 -5.78 0.74
N PHE A 49 7.24 -7.04 0.28
CA PHE A 49 6.14 -7.69 -0.44
C PHE A 49 4.85 -7.76 0.37
N PHE A 50 4.94 -8.15 1.64
CA PHE A 50 3.77 -8.19 2.52
C PHE A 50 3.10 -6.81 2.67
N ILE A 51 3.89 -5.77 2.97
CA ILE A 51 3.38 -4.40 3.10
C ILE A 51 2.71 -3.94 1.81
N PHE A 52 3.34 -4.22 0.66
CA PHE A 52 2.77 -3.88 -0.65
C PHE A 52 1.44 -4.58 -0.91
N THR A 53 1.37 -5.89 -0.70
CA THR A 53 0.15 -6.67 -0.95
C THR A 53 -1.01 -6.22 -0.05
N VAL A 54 -0.76 -6.01 1.25
CA VAL A 54 -1.80 -5.52 2.18
C VAL A 54 -2.26 -4.12 1.80
N SER A 55 -1.33 -3.24 1.44
CA SER A 55 -1.64 -1.87 1.00
C SER A 55 -2.48 -1.87 -0.28
N LEU A 56 -2.09 -2.69 -1.26
CA LEU A 56 -2.79 -2.80 -2.54
C LEU A 56 -4.21 -3.35 -2.33
N PHE A 57 -4.36 -4.38 -1.51
CA PHE A 57 -5.67 -4.95 -1.18
C PHE A 57 -6.57 -3.91 -0.51
N PHE A 58 -6.05 -3.14 0.45
CA PHE A 58 -6.79 -2.08 1.11
C PHE A 58 -7.25 -0.99 0.14
N VAL A 59 -6.34 -0.47 -0.70
CA VAL A 59 -6.67 0.56 -1.70
C VAL A 59 -7.74 0.08 -2.67
N LEU A 60 -7.62 -1.15 -3.17
CA LEU A 60 -8.63 -1.72 -4.07
C LEU A 60 -9.98 -1.87 -3.38
N LEU A 61 -10.00 -2.37 -2.15
CA LEU A 61 -11.24 -2.54 -1.37
C LEU A 61 -11.94 -1.19 -1.13
N SER A 62 -11.19 -0.17 -0.67
CA SER A 62 -11.71 1.19 -0.48
C SER A 62 -12.20 1.79 -1.79
N TYR A 63 -11.47 1.61 -2.89
CA TYR A 63 -11.89 2.07 -4.21
C TYR A 63 -13.20 1.42 -4.67
N PHE A 64 -13.37 0.11 -4.49
CA PHE A 64 -14.62 -0.58 -4.82
C PHE A 64 -15.78 -0.10 -3.95
N LEU A 65 -15.55 0.20 -2.67
CA LEU A 65 -16.56 0.81 -1.79
C LEU A 65 -16.95 2.22 -2.26
N LEU A 66 -15.98 3.01 -2.73
CA LEU A 66 -16.25 4.33 -3.33
C LEU A 66 -17.02 4.20 -4.64
N LEU A 67 -16.69 3.23 -5.50
CA LEU A 67 -17.46 2.96 -6.71
C LEU A 67 -18.90 2.55 -6.40
N ALA A 68 -19.10 1.67 -5.41
CA ALA A 68 -20.44 1.22 -5.02
C ALA A 68 -21.29 2.37 -4.44
N THR A 69 -20.67 3.34 -3.77
CA THR A 69 -21.39 4.42 -3.07
C THR A 69 -21.49 5.72 -3.86
N GLN A 70 -20.50 6.04 -4.69
CA GLN A 70 -20.36 7.31 -5.43
C GLN A 70 -20.27 7.15 -6.96
N GLY A 71 -20.06 5.93 -7.46
CA GLY A 71 -19.76 5.66 -8.87
C GLY A 71 -20.90 5.87 -9.84
N ALA A 72 -22.14 6.01 -9.35
CA ALA A 72 -23.28 6.38 -10.19
C ALA A 72 -23.26 7.86 -10.63
N ILE A 73 -22.55 8.71 -9.88
CA ILE A 73 -22.58 10.17 -10.04
C ILE A 73 -21.24 10.69 -10.54
N HIS A 74 -20.13 10.06 -10.13
CA HIS A 74 -18.79 10.55 -10.37
C HIS A 74 -18.00 9.67 -11.34
N ASN A 75 -17.02 10.28 -12.02
CA ASN A 75 -16.13 9.57 -12.94
C ASN A 75 -15.24 8.56 -12.19
N VAL A 76 -15.20 7.33 -12.69
CA VAL A 76 -14.39 6.19 -12.23
C VAL A 76 -12.92 6.55 -12.02
N MET A 77 -12.33 7.32 -12.94
CA MET A 77 -10.93 7.77 -12.82
C MET A 77 -10.75 8.85 -11.75
N GLY A 78 -11.76 9.70 -11.55
CA GLY A 78 -11.75 10.71 -10.50
C GLY A 78 -11.77 10.09 -9.11
N LEU A 79 -12.60 9.07 -8.91
CA LEU A 79 -12.66 8.29 -7.66
C LEU A 79 -11.33 7.56 -7.38
N LEU A 80 -10.70 7.00 -8.41
CA LEU A 80 -9.43 6.30 -8.27
C LEU A 80 -8.30 7.27 -7.88
N PHE A 81 -8.25 8.43 -8.52
CA PHE A 81 -7.29 9.48 -8.18
C PHE A 81 -7.46 9.95 -6.74
N GLU A 82 -8.71 10.16 -6.31
CA GLU A 82 -9.02 10.63 -4.96
C GLU A 82 -8.60 9.61 -3.89
N GLU A 83 -8.89 8.33 -4.12
CA GLU A 83 -8.50 7.25 -3.20
C GLU A 83 -6.98 7.09 -3.12
N LEU A 84 -6.27 7.13 -4.25
CA LEU A 84 -4.81 7.07 -4.27
C LEU A 84 -4.18 8.28 -3.57
N SER A 85 -4.77 9.47 -3.73
CA SER A 85 -4.34 10.69 -3.05
C SER A 85 -4.58 10.60 -1.54
N ALA A 86 -5.74 10.09 -1.12
CA ALA A 86 -6.09 9.88 0.28
C ALA A 86 -5.15 8.87 0.95
N PHE A 87 -4.97 7.69 0.36
CA PHE A 87 -4.07 6.65 0.86
C PHE A 87 -2.60 7.09 0.85
N GLY A 88 -2.17 7.81 -0.19
CA GLY A 88 -0.84 8.39 -0.24
C GLY A 88 -0.64 9.60 0.67
N THR A 89 -1.71 10.09 1.30
CA THR A 89 -1.82 11.38 2.01
C THR A 89 -1.16 12.51 1.21
N VAL A 90 -1.43 12.55 -0.10
CA VAL A 90 -0.83 13.52 -1.03
C VAL A 90 -1.54 14.87 -0.92
N GLY A 91 -2.86 14.85 -0.70
CA GLY A 91 -3.69 16.04 -0.52
C GLY A 91 -4.11 16.71 -1.83
N LEU A 92 -3.88 16.06 -2.98
CA LEU A 92 -4.39 16.51 -4.28
C LEU A 92 -5.79 15.96 -4.54
N SER A 93 -6.59 16.68 -5.32
CA SER A 93 -7.91 16.23 -5.74
C SER A 93 -8.17 16.67 -7.18
N VAL A 94 -9.05 15.94 -7.88
CA VAL A 94 -9.51 16.31 -9.24
C VAL A 94 -10.43 17.54 -9.20
N GLY A 95 -10.92 17.90 -8.01
CA GLY A 95 -11.82 19.03 -7.80
C GLY A 95 -13.29 18.66 -7.99
N SER A 96 -14.16 19.33 -7.25
CA SER A 96 -15.62 19.17 -7.33
C SER A 96 -16.15 19.74 -8.64
N SER A 97 -17.15 19.07 -9.22
CA SER A 97 -17.89 19.56 -10.38
C SER A 97 -19.03 20.53 -10.00
N HIS A 98 -19.45 20.52 -8.72
CA HIS A 98 -20.60 21.29 -8.24
C HIS A 98 -20.21 22.51 -7.41
N ILE A 99 -19.05 22.48 -6.75
CA ILE A 99 -18.59 23.53 -5.83
C ILE A 99 -17.18 23.96 -6.24
N ALA A 100 -17.00 25.25 -6.52
CA ALA A 100 -15.69 25.79 -6.87
C ALA A 100 -14.71 25.71 -5.69
N ASN A 101 -13.45 25.37 -5.98
CA ASN A 101 -12.31 25.30 -5.04
C ASN A 101 -12.41 24.23 -3.94
N VAL A 102 -13.21 23.18 -4.12
CA VAL A 102 -13.35 22.09 -3.15
C VAL A 102 -12.92 20.75 -3.75
N SER A 103 -12.36 19.87 -2.93
CA SER A 103 -12.01 18.50 -3.32
C SER A 103 -13.26 17.71 -3.73
N LEU A 104 -13.07 16.76 -4.65
CA LEU A 104 -14.11 15.82 -5.08
C LEU A 104 -14.74 15.06 -3.91
N SER A 105 -13.96 14.82 -2.85
CA SER A 105 -14.42 14.17 -1.62
C SER A 105 -15.52 14.94 -0.87
N ALA A 106 -15.70 16.25 -1.13
CA ALA A 106 -16.78 17.02 -0.52
C ALA A 106 -18.16 16.67 -1.06
N ASP A 107 -18.23 16.26 -2.33
CA ASP A 107 -19.46 15.84 -3.00
C ASP A 107 -19.90 14.44 -2.57
N PHE A 108 -19.05 13.71 -1.84
CA PHE A 108 -19.36 12.36 -1.40
C PHE A 108 -20.44 12.33 -0.30
N ASN A 109 -21.25 11.28 -0.35
CA ASN A 109 -22.14 10.94 0.76
C ASN A 109 -21.33 10.58 2.03
N ILE A 110 -21.99 10.54 3.18
CA ILE A 110 -21.41 10.25 4.50
C ILE A 110 -20.53 9.00 4.49
N VAL A 111 -21.00 7.93 3.83
CA VAL A 111 -20.24 6.68 3.70
C VAL A 111 -18.94 6.89 2.91
N GLY A 112 -18.98 7.61 1.79
CA GLY A 112 -17.79 7.88 0.98
C GLY A 112 -16.76 8.75 1.72
N LYS A 113 -17.24 9.72 2.51
CA LYS A 113 -16.37 10.54 3.39
C LYS A 113 -15.70 9.70 4.47
N LEU A 114 -16.42 8.73 5.06
CA LEU A 114 -15.85 7.81 6.04
C LEU A 114 -14.77 6.91 5.41
N VAL A 115 -14.99 6.41 4.19
CA VAL A 115 -13.99 5.61 3.47
C VAL A 115 -12.72 6.42 3.25
N ILE A 116 -12.81 7.64 2.72
CA ILE A 116 -11.64 8.51 2.50
C ILE A 116 -10.91 8.83 3.81
N MET A 117 -11.63 9.14 4.89
CA MET A 117 -11.01 9.37 6.20
C MET A 117 -10.24 8.15 6.71
N LEU A 118 -10.83 6.96 6.59
CA LEU A 118 -10.14 5.71 6.94
C LEU A 118 -8.92 5.50 6.06
N SER A 119 -9.02 5.75 4.75
CA SER A 119 -7.89 5.61 3.84
C SER A 119 -6.73 6.56 4.15
N MET A 120 -6.99 7.80 4.57
CA MET A 120 -5.94 8.72 5.02
C MET A 120 -5.24 8.24 6.30
N VAL A 121 -6.00 7.75 7.28
CA VAL A 121 -5.45 7.21 8.53
C VAL A 121 -4.62 5.96 8.25
N PHE A 122 -5.16 5.03 7.46
CA PHE A 122 -4.46 3.80 7.08
C PHE A 122 -3.22 4.09 6.22
N GLY A 123 -3.31 5.05 5.31
CA GLY A 123 -2.19 5.52 4.51
C GLY A 123 -1.03 6.02 5.36
N LYS A 124 -1.32 6.78 6.43
CA LYS A 124 -0.29 7.34 7.32
C LYS A 124 0.25 6.31 8.32
N ILE A 125 -0.62 5.51 8.93
CA ILE A 125 -0.30 4.60 10.04
C ILE A 125 0.11 3.20 9.55
N GLY A 126 -0.50 2.73 8.47
CA GLY A 126 -0.47 1.35 7.99
C GLY A 126 0.93 0.74 7.84
N PRO A 127 1.88 1.38 7.15
CA PRO A 127 3.23 0.82 6.99
C PRO A 127 3.97 0.65 8.32
N PHE A 128 3.74 1.55 9.28
CA PHE A 128 4.40 1.55 10.57
C PHE A 128 3.79 0.49 11.51
N SER A 129 2.45 0.42 11.59
CA SER A 129 1.76 -0.60 12.39
C SER A 129 2.03 -2.01 11.88
N ILE A 130 2.05 -2.22 10.57
CA ILE A 130 2.38 -3.51 9.97
C ILE A 130 3.83 -3.90 10.27
N ALA A 131 4.77 -2.95 10.22
CA ALA A 131 6.16 -3.22 10.56
C ALA A 131 6.34 -3.69 12.01
N ILE A 132 5.60 -3.10 12.96
CA ILE A 132 5.62 -3.50 14.38
C ILE A 132 4.99 -4.88 14.56
N ALA A 133 3.80 -5.12 14.01
CA ALA A 133 3.12 -6.41 14.13
C ALA A 133 3.97 -7.59 13.60
N LEU A 134 4.72 -7.36 12.51
CA LEU A 134 5.65 -8.35 11.94
C LEU A 134 6.92 -8.56 12.77
N MET A 135 7.29 -7.61 13.63
CA MET A 135 8.39 -7.79 14.59
C MET A 135 7.97 -8.66 15.77
N GLU A 136 6.73 -8.50 16.26
CA GLU A 136 6.19 -9.33 17.36
C GLU A 136 5.84 -10.76 16.94
N TYR A 137 5.48 -11.00 15.67
CA TYR A 137 5.08 -12.33 15.20
C TYR A 137 6.24 -13.35 15.10
N GLN A 138 7.48 -13.00 15.46
CA GLN A 138 8.57 -13.99 15.56
C GLN A 138 8.41 -14.88 16.80
N GLY A 139 7.34 -15.68 16.81
CA GLY A 139 7.18 -16.81 17.72
C GLY A 139 8.23 -17.86 17.40
N ASN A 140 9.08 -18.16 18.36
CA ASN A 140 10.17 -19.12 18.25
C ASN A 140 9.59 -20.55 18.09
N ARG A 141 9.25 -20.95 16.87
CA ARG A 141 8.73 -22.30 16.58
C ARG A 141 9.89 -23.28 16.45
N ASN A 142 10.13 -24.01 17.54
CA ASN A 142 11.19 -25.02 17.64
C ASN A 142 10.86 -26.35 16.93
N ILE A 143 9.77 -26.41 16.15
CA ILE A 143 9.30 -27.61 15.44
C ILE A 143 9.20 -27.27 13.96
N GLN A 144 9.99 -27.95 13.13
CA GLN A 144 9.96 -27.83 11.66
C GLN A 144 9.20 -29.02 11.07
N TYR A 145 8.20 -28.72 10.23
CA TYR A 145 7.47 -29.72 9.46
C TYR A 145 8.18 -30.03 8.13
N PRO A 146 7.99 -31.23 7.55
CA PRO A 146 8.60 -31.58 6.27
C PRO A 146 8.14 -30.64 5.14
N GLN A 147 9.07 -30.33 4.23
CA GLN A 147 8.82 -29.42 3.11
C GLN A 147 7.85 -30.04 2.09
N LEU A 148 6.74 -29.37 1.84
CA LEU A 148 5.80 -29.76 0.79
C LEU A 148 6.21 -29.12 -0.54
N LYS A 149 6.38 -29.93 -1.58
CA LYS A 149 6.56 -29.44 -2.96
C LYS A 149 5.18 -29.40 -3.63
N MET A 150 4.57 -28.22 -3.67
CA MET A 150 3.38 -27.96 -4.48
C MET A 150 3.76 -27.20 -5.76
N MET A 151 3.15 -27.60 -6.87
CA MET A 151 3.31 -26.91 -8.15
C MET A 151 2.54 -25.59 -8.10
N ILE A 152 3.22 -24.50 -8.39
CA ILE A 152 2.64 -23.16 -8.48
C ILE A 152 2.77 -22.77 -9.96
N GLY A 153 1.64 -22.41 -10.57
CA GLY A 153 1.55 -21.93 -11.96
C GLY A 153 1.46 -20.43 -12.00
#